data_AF-F5YJN5-F1
#
_entry.id   AF-F5YJN5-F1
#
_cell.length_a   1.000
_cell.length_b   1.000
_cell.length_c   1.000
_cell.angle_alpha   90.00
_cell.angle_beta   90.00
_cell.angle_gamma   90.00
#
_symmetry.space_group_name_H-M   'P 1'
#
loop_
_entity.id
_entity.type
_entity.pdbx_description
1 polymer ?
#
loop_
_entity_poly.entity_id
_entity_poly.type
_entity_poly.pdbx_seq_one_letter_code
_entity_poly.pdbx_strand_id
1 'polypeptide(L)'
;MENPVVPTEFPADDLRGMGAVDAKEYIFHYITTLKLTEKKREECSTEYEKWAARVSLAQSRGAQDLAPQAQAEADKMQAQRDALDAEIAGLKGQIQRMRDQLPGLAARERSVDPDLLEQELLIALGLTPGEELKPGLERQFEEAEADAALEALKAKMKRDETP
;
A
#
# COMPACT_ATOMS: atom_id res chain seq x y z
N MET A 1 22.52 -30.15 -12.14
CA MET A 1 21.91 -29.55 -10.94
C MET A 1 20.84 -28.60 -11.44
N GLU A 2 19.63 -29.11 -11.65
CA GLU A 2 18.46 -28.28 -11.94
C GLU A 2 17.97 -27.71 -10.61
N ASN A 3 18.05 -26.39 -10.46
CA ASN A 3 17.39 -25.69 -9.36
C ASN A 3 15.88 -25.75 -9.63
N PRO A 4 15.05 -26.26 -8.70
CA PRO A 4 13.61 -26.16 -8.85
C PRO A 4 13.22 -24.69 -8.69
N VAL A 5 12.65 -24.12 -9.75
CA VAL A 5 11.94 -22.84 -9.68
C VAL A 5 10.75 -23.06 -8.76
N VAL A 6 10.87 -22.58 -7.52
CA VAL A 6 9.79 -22.57 -6.54
C VAL A 6 8.64 -21.76 -7.16
N PRO A 7 7.40 -22.28 -7.19
CA PRO A 7 6.25 -21.46 -7.53
C PRO A 7 6.16 -20.39 -6.45
N THR A 8 6.49 -19.15 -6.78
CA THR A 8 6.19 -18.00 -5.92
C THR A 8 4.67 -17.83 -5.91
N GLU A 9 4.00 -18.62 -5.07
CA GLU A 9 2.67 -18.27 -4.58
C GLU A 9 2.85 -16.97 -3.80
N PHE A 10 2.57 -15.85 -4.45
CA PHE A 10 2.56 -14.57 -3.79
C PHE A 10 1.54 -14.63 -2.64
N PRO A 11 1.90 -14.17 -1.42
CA PRO A 11 0.97 -14.19 -0.31
C PRO A 11 -0.25 -13.31 -0.65
N ALA A 12 -1.43 -13.67 -0.13
CA ALA A 12 -2.71 -13.05 -0.54
C ALA A 12 -2.80 -11.52 -0.30
N ASP A 13 -1.87 -10.95 0.44
CA ASP A 13 -1.70 -9.52 0.72
C ASP A 13 -0.62 -8.85 -0.14
N ASP A 14 -0.13 -9.52 -1.17
CA ASP A 14 0.83 -8.99 -2.14
C ASP A 14 0.12 -8.31 -3.32
N LEU A 15 0.36 -7.00 -3.46
CA LEU A 15 -0.21 -6.19 -4.53
C LEU A 15 0.76 -6.03 -5.71
N ARG A 16 1.91 -6.73 -5.72
CA ARG A 16 2.87 -6.68 -6.82
C ARG A 16 2.21 -7.13 -8.13
N GLY A 17 2.27 -6.27 -9.15
CA GLY A 17 1.69 -6.53 -10.47
C GLY A 17 0.29 -5.96 -10.68
N MET A 18 -0.33 -5.37 -9.64
CA MET A 18 -1.58 -4.60 -9.78
C MET A 18 -1.27 -3.12 -10.03
N GLY A 19 -2.11 -2.47 -10.84
CA GLY A 19 -2.16 -1.00 -10.90
C GLY A 19 -2.68 -0.41 -9.58
N ALA A 20 -2.36 0.84 -9.28
CA ALA A 20 -2.74 1.50 -8.04
C ALA A 20 -4.26 1.67 -7.89
N VAL A 21 -5.01 1.70 -9.00
CA VAL A 21 -6.49 1.71 -9.00
C VAL A 21 -7.00 0.33 -8.60
N ASP A 22 -6.60 -0.72 -9.30
CA ASP A 22 -7.00 -2.11 -9.03
C ASP A 22 -6.62 -2.55 -7.61
N ALA A 23 -5.42 -2.15 -7.16
CA ALA A 23 -4.94 -2.38 -5.80
C ALA A 23 -5.87 -1.75 -4.73
N LYS A 24 -6.40 -0.55 -4.99
CA LYS A 24 -7.35 0.11 -4.08
C LYS A 24 -8.69 -0.60 -4.07
N GLU A 25 -9.19 -1.03 -5.23
CA GLU A 25 -10.43 -1.81 -5.32
C GLU A 25 -10.31 -3.15 -4.61
N TYR A 26 -9.17 -3.83 -4.76
CA TYR A 26 -8.86 -5.07 -4.05
C TYR A 26 -8.88 -4.85 -2.53
N ILE A 27 -8.19 -3.82 -2.03
CA ILE A 27 -8.22 -3.43 -0.61
C ILE A 27 -9.65 -3.12 -0.15
N PHE A 28 -10.45 -2.45 -0.97
CA PHE A 28 -11.84 -2.13 -0.65
C PHE A 28 -12.69 -3.39 -0.47
N HIS A 29 -12.43 -4.44 -1.25
CA HIS A 29 -13.06 -5.74 -1.08
C HIS A 29 -12.76 -6.34 0.31
N TYR A 30 -11.49 -6.30 0.74
CA TYR A 30 -11.11 -6.75 2.08
C TYR A 30 -11.73 -5.90 3.19
N ILE A 31 -11.83 -4.57 3.01
CA ILE A 31 -12.51 -3.69 3.96
C ILE A 31 -13.99 -4.07 4.06
N THR A 32 -14.64 -4.39 2.95
CA THR A 32 -16.05 -4.82 2.93
C THR A 32 -16.23 -6.14 3.67
N THR A 33 -15.35 -7.12 3.42
CA THR A 33 -15.32 -8.39 4.14
C THR A 33 -15.11 -8.16 5.64
N LEU A 34 -14.14 -7.32 6.02
CA LEU A 34 -13.91 -6.95 7.41
C LEU A 34 -15.17 -6.37 8.06
N LYS A 35 -15.88 -5.47 7.38
CA LYS A 35 -17.12 -4.87 7.91
C LYS A 35 -18.23 -5.89 8.07
N LEU A 36 -18.35 -6.82 7.14
CA LEU A 36 -19.32 -7.92 7.23
C LEU A 36 -18.99 -8.86 8.40
N THR A 37 -17.72 -9.19 8.60
CA THR A 37 -17.25 -10.03 9.72
C THR A 37 -17.43 -9.31 11.06
N GLU A 38 -17.15 -8.00 11.15
CA GLU A 38 -17.44 -7.18 12.34
C GLU A 38 -18.94 -7.20 12.69
N LYS A 39 -19.82 -7.06 11.69
CA LYS A 39 -21.27 -7.17 11.90
C LYS A 39 -21.69 -8.56 12.40
N LYS A 40 -21.19 -9.63 11.80
CA LYS A 40 -21.45 -11.01 12.25
C LYS A 40 -21.00 -11.22 13.70
N ARG A 41 -19.87 -10.63 14.07
CA ARG A 41 -19.35 -10.68 15.44
C ARG A 41 -20.26 -9.97 16.43
N GLU A 42 -20.83 -8.83 16.06
CA GLU A 42 -21.85 -8.14 16.86
C GLU A 42 -23.11 -9.01 17.02
N GLU A 43 -23.61 -9.60 15.93
CA GLU A 43 -24.76 -10.51 15.96
C GLU A 43 -24.51 -11.70 16.91
N CYS A 44 -23.37 -12.39 16.79
CA CYS A 44 -22.96 -13.46 17.72
C CYS A 44 -22.85 -12.96 19.17
N SER A 45 -22.38 -11.72 19.39
CA SER A 45 -22.30 -11.14 20.75
C SER A 45 -23.69 -10.97 21.36
N THR A 46 -24.66 -10.50 20.58
CA THR A 46 -26.04 -10.36 21.07
C THR A 46 -26.69 -11.70 21.37
N GLU A 47 -26.41 -12.74 20.56
CA GLU A 47 -26.89 -14.10 20.84
C GLU A 47 -26.22 -14.71 22.06
N TYR A 48 -24.91 -14.51 22.24
CA TYR A 48 -24.19 -14.91 23.45
C TYR A 48 -24.82 -14.30 24.70
N GLU A 49 -25.10 -13.00 24.70
CA GLU A 49 -25.73 -12.30 25.84
C GLU A 49 -27.11 -12.89 26.17
N LYS A 50 -27.91 -13.22 25.15
CA LYS A 50 -29.21 -13.90 25.35
C LYS A 50 -29.05 -15.26 26.03
N TRP A 51 -28.08 -16.07 25.57
CA TRP A 51 -27.84 -17.39 26.17
C TRP A 51 -27.26 -17.29 27.58
N ALA A 52 -26.33 -16.37 27.82
CA ALA A 52 -25.81 -16.08 29.16
C ALA A 52 -26.91 -15.66 30.14
N ALA A 53 -27.86 -14.81 29.69
CA ALA A 53 -29.02 -14.43 30.49
C ALA A 53 -29.93 -15.64 30.78
N ARG A 54 -30.13 -16.54 29.80
CA ARG A 54 -30.90 -17.78 29.99
C ARG A 54 -30.24 -18.74 30.97
N VAL A 55 -28.91 -18.86 30.96
CA VAL A 55 -28.16 -19.63 31.97
C VAL A 55 -28.42 -19.09 33.37
N SER A 56 -28.24 -17.78 33.56
CA SER A 56 -28.48 -17.12 34.85
C SER A 56 -29.92 -17.33 35.34
N LEU A 57 -30.90 -17.18 34.43
CA LEU A 57 -32.30 -17.43 34.75
C LEU A 57 -32.55 -18.89 35.15
N ALA A 58 -32.05 -19.87 34.38
CA ALA A 58 -32.22 -21.29 34.67
C ALA A 58 -31.60 -21.67 36.03
N GLN A 59 -30.41 -21.15 36.34
CA GLN A 59 -29.75 -21.34 37.63
C GLN A 59 -30.57 -20.74 38.78
N SER A 60 -31.07 -19.50 38.61
CA SER A 60 -31.89 -18.83 39.64
C SER A 60 -33.23 -19.54 39.91
N ARG A 61 -33.75 -20.29 38.92
CA ARG A 61 -35.01 -21.04 39.01
C ARG A 61 -34.80 -22.50 39.40
N GLY A 62 -33.56 -22.93 39.64
CA GLY A 62 -33.25 -24.32 39.99
C GLY A 62 -33.52 -25.33 38.86
N ALA A 63 -33.62 -24.88 37.61
CA ALA A 63 -33.87 -25.74 36.46
C ALA A 63 -32.57 -26.42 36.00
N GLN A 64 -32.15 -27.46 36.74
CA GLN A 64 -30.87 -28.15 36.56
C GLN A 64 -30.70 -28.80 35.18
N ASP A 65 -31.79 -29.13 34.48
CA ASP A 65 -31.74 -29.74 33.15
C ASP A 65 -31.55 -28.69 32.02
N LEU A 66 -32.02 -27.46 32.24
CA LEU A 66 -31.99 -26.37 31.25
C LEU A 66 -30.71 -25.55 31.33
N ALA A 67 -30.14 -25.40 32.53
CA ALA A 67 -28.88 -24.68 32.74
C ALA A 67 -27.71 -25.22 31.89
N PRO A 68 -27.42 -26.54 31.83
CA PRO A 68 -26.31 -27.05 31.03
C PRO A 68 -26.54 -26.91 29.52
N GLN A 69 -27.79 -27.01 29.06
CA GLN A 69 -28.12 -26.83 27.64
C GLN A 69 -27.92 -25.37 27.20
N ALA A 70 -28.41 -24.42 28.02
CA ALA A 70 -28.18 -23.00 27.76
C ALA A 70 -26.69 -22.63 27.85
N GLN A 71 -25.93 -23.28 28.74
CA GLN A 71 -24.49 -23.08 28.85
C GLN A 71 -23.76 -23.57 27.60
N ALA A 72 -24.12 -24.75 27.08
CA ALA A 72 -23.50 -25.28 25.86
C ALA A 72 -23.72 -24.35 24.65
N GLU A 73 -24.91 -23.76 24.51
CA GLU A 73 -25.16 -22.76 23.46
C GLU A 73 -24.40 -21.45 23.70
N ALA A 74 -24.29 -20.99 24.96
CA ALA A 74 -23.46 -19.83 25.29
C ALA A 74 -21.99 -20.07 24.94
N ASP A 75 -21.44 -21.23 25.28
CA ASP A 75 -20.05 -21.60 24.99
C ASP A 75 -19.80 -21.70 23.48
N LYS A 76 -20.77 -22.21 22.72
CA LYS A 76 -20.72 -22.24 21.26
C LYS A 76 -20.69 -20.83 20.66
N MET A 77 -21.54 -19.92 21.13
CA MET A 77 -21.56 -18.53 20.66
C MET A 77 -20.27 -17.78 21.06
N GLN A 78 -19.74 -18.05 22.25
CA GLN A 78 -18.45 -17.52 22.71
C GLN A 78 -17.32 -17.99 21.78
N ALA A 79 -17.23 -19.30 21.47
CA ALA A 79 -16.23 -19.84 20.57
C ALA A 79 -16.33 -19.26 19.15
N GLN A 80 -17.56 -19.04 18.65
CA GLN A 80 -17.77 -18.37 17.36
C GLN A 80 -17.31 -16.92 17.39
N ARG A 81 -17.58 -16.18 18.48
CA ARG A 81 -17.12 -14.81 18.65
C ARG A 81 -15.59 -14.75 18.66
N ASP A 82 -14.94 -15.64 19.39
CA ASP A 82 -13.47 -15.67 19.49
C ASP A 82 -12.82 -16.01 18.13
N ALA A 83 -13.44 -16.89 17.34
CA ALA A 83 -13.01 -17.16 15.97
C ALA A 83 -13.16 -15.95 15.04
N LEU A 84 -14.29 -15.23 15.13
CA LEU A 84 -14.53 -14.01 14.36
C LEU A 84 -13.57 -12.88 14.78
N ASP A 85 -13.25 -12.75 16.07
CA ASP A 85 -12.29 -11.77 16.56
C ASP A 85 -10.87 -12.05 16.00
N ALA A 86 -10.47 -13.32 15.91
CA ALA A 86 -9.23 -13.71 15.26
C ALA A 86 -9.22 -13.41 13.75
N GLU A 87 -10.33 -13.67 13.05
CA GLU A 87 -10.50 -13.33 11.62
C GLU A 87 -10.40 -11.82 11.39
N ILE A 88 -11.08 -11.02 12.21
CA ILE A 88 -11.04 -9.55 12.18
C ILE A 88 -9.61 -9.05 12.36
N ALA A 89 -8.86 -9.60 13.32
CA ALA A 89 -7.45 -9.24 13.53
C ALA A 89 -6.59 -9.58 12.31
N GLY A 90 -6.80 -10.76 11.71
CA GLY A 90 -6.14 -11.19 10.48
C GLY A 90 -6.41 -10.24 9.30
N LEU A 91 -7.68 -9.93 9.05
CA LEU A 91 -8.11 -9.01 7.99
C LEU A 91 -7.54 -7.60 8.19
N LYS A 92 -7.55 -7.07 9.42
CA LYS A 92 -6.94 -5.77 9.74
C LYS A 92 -5.44 -5.77 9.44
N GLY A 93 -4.73 -6.84 9.80
CA GLY A 93 -3.31 -6.99 9.49
C GLY A 93 -3.03 -7.04 7.99
N GLN A 94 -3.82 -7.81 7.23
CA GLN A 94 -3.71 -7.89 5.77
C GLN A 94 -3.98 -6.54 5.11
N ILE A 95 -5.08 -5.86 5.49
CA ILE A 95 -5.42 -4.52 4.97
C ILE A 95 -4.29 -3.53 5.24
N GLN A 96 -3.69 -3.56 6.43
CA GLN A 96 -2.58 -2.66 6.74
C GLN A 96 -1.38 -2.93 5.83
N ARG A 97 -0.95 -4.18 5.70
CA ARG A 97 0.17 -4.56 4.82
C ARG A 97 -0.07 -4.18 3.35
N MET A 98 -1.30 -4.33 2.88
CA MET A 98 -1.69 -3.89 1.54
C MET A 98 -1.65 -2.36 1.39
N ARG A 99 -2.12 -1.61 2.39
CA ARG A 99 -2.07 -0.13 2.38
C ARG A 99 -0.64 0.39 2.39
N ASP A 100 0.26 -0.27 3.10
CA ASP A 100 1.67 0.11 3.17
C ASP A 100 2.39 -0.08 1.81
N GLN A 101 1.87 -0.94 0.92
CA GLN A 101 2.39 -1.13 -0.43
C GLN A 101 1.92 -0.06 -1.44
N LEU A 102 0.80 0.62 -1.19
CA LEU A 102 0.20 1.59 -2.11
C LEU A 102 1.13 2.75 -2.52
N PRO A 103 1.90 3.39 -1.63
CA PRO A 103 2.81 4.46 -2.02
C PRO A 103 3.87 3.98 -3.02
N GLY A 104 4.37 2.76 -2.85
CA GLY A 104 5.34 2.15 -3.77
C GLY A 104 4.75 1.86 -5.15
N LEU A 105 3.50 1.41 -5.21
CA LEU A 105 2.77 1.22 -6.48
C LEU A 105 2.51 2.55 -7.19
N ALA A 106 2.03 3.56 -6.47
CA ALA A 106 1.79 4.89 -7.04
C ALA A 106 3.07 5.57 -7.55
N ALA A 107 4.21 5.32 -6.91
CA ALA A 107 5.50 5.81 -7.38
C ALA A 107 5.96 5.12 -8.67
N ARG A 108 5.68 3.83 -8.83
CA ARG A 108 5.97 3.06 -10.07
C ARG A 108 5.08 3.46 -11.24
N GLU A 109 3.83 3.83 -10.99
CA GLU A 109 2.98 4.38 -12.06
C GLU A 109 3.38 5.79 -12.49
N ARG A 110 3.99 6.56 -11.58
CA ARG A 110 4.49 7.92 -11.85
C ARG A 110 5.92 7.95 -12.36
N SER A 111 6.63 6.82 -12.37
CA SER A 111 7.97 6.80 -12.95
C SER A 111 7.84 7.02 -14.45
N VAL A 112 8.42 8.12 -14.91
CA VAL A 112 8.42 8.53 -16.32
C VAL A 112 9.11 7.45 -17.14
N ASP A 113 8.51 7.08 -18.27
CA ASP A 113 9.13 6.22 -19.26
C ASP A 113 10.40 6.92 -19.77
N PRO A 114 11.61 6.38 -19.51
CA PRO A 114 12.86 7.04 -19.86
C PRO A 114 13.00 7.23 -21.37
N ASP A 115 12.48 6.32 -22.18
CA ASP A 115 12.56 6.40 -23.64
C ASP A 115 11.60 7.48 -24.18
N LEU A 116 10.42 7.62 -23.55
CA LEU A 116 9.48 8.69 -23.88
C LEU A 116 10.02 10.06 -23.44
N LEU A 117 10.61 10.14 -22.24
CA LEU A 117 11.22 11.37 -21.74
C LEU A 117 12.39 11.80 -22.63
N GLU A 118 13.23 10.85 -23.04
CA GLU A 118 14.31 11.10 -23.98
C GLU A 118 13.77 11.65 -25.30
N GLN A 119 12.72 11.04 -25.86
CA GLN A 119 12.07 11.53 -27.07
C GLN A 119 11.50 12.94 -26.91
N GLU A 120 10.80 13.22 -25.80
CA GLU A 120 10.25 14.55 -25.50
C GLU A 120 11.35 15.60 -25.37
N LEU A 121 12.47 15.26 -24.72
CA LEU A 121 13.65 16.13 -24.59
C LEU A 121 14.31 16.39 -25.94
N LEU A 122 14.47 15.36 -26.78
CA LEU A 122 15.03 15.52 -28.12
C LEU A 122 14.14 16.43 -28.98
N ILE A 123 12.83 16.22 -28.98
CA ILE A 123 11.87 17.09 -29.70
C ILE A 123 11.94 18.53 -29.20
N ALA A 124 12.00 18.75 -27.88
CA ALA A 124 12.10 20.10 -27.30
C ALA A 124 13.39 20.82 -27.70
N LEU A 125 14.48 20.07 -27.91
CA LEU A 125 15.76 20.57 -28.42
C LEU A 125 15.82 20.67 -29.94
N GLY A 126 14.74 20.31 -30.65
CA GLY A 126 14.69 20.30 -32.12
C GLY A 126 15.55 19.21 -32.76
N LEU A 127 15.85 18.14 -32.00
CA LEU A 127 16.62 16.97 -32.41
C LEU A 127 15.68 15.78 -32.62
N THR A 128 16.03 14.90 -33.55
CA THR A 128 15.28 13.66 -33.78
C THR A 128 15.86 12.48 -32.98
N PRO A 129 15.04 11.47 -32.61
CA PRO A 129 15.54 10.26 -31.95
C PRO A 129 16.66 9.59 -32.76
N GLY A 130 17.87 9.54 -32.19
CA GLY A 130 19.06 8.99 -32.83
C GLY A 130 20.00 10.01 -33.51
N GLU A 131 19.70 11.32 -33.47
CA GLU A 131 20.70 12.36 -33.76
C GLU A 131 21.59 12.58 -32.52
N GLU A 132 22.90 12.42 -32.68
CA GLU A 132 23.87 12.89 -31.69
C GLU A 132 23.70 14.41 -31.49
N LEU A 133 23.86 14.89 -30.25
CA LEU A 133 23.88 16.31 -29.93
C LEU A 133 24.83 17.01 -30.90
N LYS A 134 24.27 17.89 -31.74
CA LYS A 134 25.07 18.57 -32.76
C LYS A 134 26.25 19.24 -32.06
N PRO A 135 27.51 19.10 -32.55
CA PRO A 135 28.70 19.67 -31.91
C PRO A 135 28.67 21.20 -31.77
N GLY A 136 27.69 21.88 -32.39
CA GLY A 136 27.40 23.30 -32.15
C GLY A 136 26.74 23.59 -30.80
N LEU A 137 25.98 22.66 -30.22
CA LEU A 137 25.33 22.84 -28.92
C LEU A 137 26.35 22.68 -27.78
N GLU A 138 27.24 21.69 -27.88
CA GLU A 138 28.38 21.55 -26.97
C GLU A 138 29.25 22.81 -26.99
N ARG A 139 29.54 23.35 -28.18
CA ARG A 139 30.24 24.64 -28.32
C ARG A 139 29.50 25.80 -27.67
N GLN A 140 28.18 25.86 -27.77
CA GLN A 140 27.38 26.92 -27.13
C GLN A 140 27.39 26.81 -25.60
N PHE A 141 27.39 25.59 -25.05
CA PHE A 141 27.55 25.38 -23.62
C PHE A 141 28.97 25.73 -23.15
N GLU A 142 30.00 25.34 -23.90
CA GLU A 142 31.39 25.71 -23.62
C GLU A 142 31.61 27.23 -23.72
N GLU A 143 31.03 27.90 -24.70
CA GLU A 143 31.07 29.37 -24.84
C GLU A 143 30.35 30.06 -23.67
N ALA A 144 29.16 29.58 -23.28
CA ALA A 144 28.44 30.12 -22.13
C ALA A 144 29.19 29.91 -20.80
N GLU A 145 29.87 28.77 -20.64
CA GLU A 145 30.71 28.48 -19.48
C GLU A 145 31.98 29.34 -19.46
N ALA A 146 32.59 29.56 -20.63
CA ALA A 146 33.74 30.46 -20.80
C ALA A 146 33.38 31.92 -20.50
N ASP A 147 32.21 32.39 -20.95
CA ASP A 147 31.71 33.74 -20.66
C ASP A 147 31.41 33.92 -19.16
N ALA A 148 30.83 32.92 -18.51
CA ALA A 148 30.62 32.93 -17.07
C ALA A 148 31.94 32.96 -16.29
N ALA A 149 32.94 32.20 -16.73
CA ALA A 149 34.28 32.21 -16.15
C ALA A 149 34.99 33.55 -16.34
N LEU A 150 34.84 34.18 -17.51
CA LEU A 150 35.37 35.51 -17.80
C LEU A 150 34.72 36.59 -16.93
N GLU A 151 33.40 36.56 -16.76
CA GLU A 151 32.71 37.50 -15.87
C GLU A 151 33.11 37.30 -14.40
N ALA A 152 33.28 36.05 -13.95
CA ALA A 152 33.80 35.76 -12.62
C ALA A 152 35.24 36.27 -12.43
N LEU A 153 36.08 36.18 -13.46
CA LEU A 153 37.45 36.70 -13.44
C LEU A 153 37.46 38.24 -13.42
N LYS A 154 36.66 38.91 -14.26
CA LYS A 154 36.50 40.37 -14.25
C LYS A 154 35.98 40.87 -12.91
N ALA A 155 35.05 40.15 -12.30
CA ALA A 155 34.53 40.47 -10.97
C ALA A 155 35.62 40.36 -9.89
N LYS A 156 36.50 39.36 -9.96
CA LYS A 156 37.67 39.23 -9.08
C LYS A 156 38.67 40.36 -9.29
N MET A 157 39.01 40.67 -10.54
CA MET A 157 39.98 41.74 -10.86
C MET A 157 39.48 43.13 -10.43
N LYS A 158 38.20 43.44 -10.62
CA LYS A 158 37.60 44.69 -10.11
C LYS A 158 37.61 44.78 -8.58
N ARG A 159 37.56 43.64 -7.90
CA ARG A 159 37.62 43.57 -6.42
C ARG A 159 39.04 43.78 -5.89
N ASP A 160 40.07 43.43 -6.67
CA ASP A 160 41.48 43.64 -6.33
C ASP A 160 42.02 45.03 -6.75
N GLU A 161 41.33 45.74 -7.67
CA GLU A 161 41.68 47.11 -8.10
C GLU A 161 41.04 48.24 -7.27
N THR A 162 40.31 47.91 -6.21
CA THR A 162 39.78 48.91 -5.27
C THR A 162 40.65 48.93 -4.00
N PRO A 163 41.53 49.93 -3.79
CA PRO A 163 42.26 50.10 -2.54
C PRO A 163 41.35 50.51 -1.37
#